data_AF-A0A1V5K310-F1
#
_entry.id   AF-A0A1V5K310-F1
#
_cell.length_a   1.000
_cell.length_b   1.000
_cell.length_c   1.000
_cell.angle_alpha   90.00
_cell.angle_beta   90.00
_cell.angle_gamma   90.00
#
_symmetry.space_group_name_H-M   'P 1'
#
loop_
_entity.id
_entity.type
_entity.pdbx_description
1 polymer ?
#
loop_
_entity_poly.entity_id
_entity_poly.type
_entity_poly.pdbx_seq_one_letter_code
_entity_poly.pdbx_strand_id
1 'polypeptide(L)' 'MDMTKLTGLWKNKDKEGNTFLSGNLNAITTVMVMPNTFKKDQKEPDYFMYIKPHEAKGDKKGNQGQGHKTEDL' A
#
# COMPACT_ATOMS: atom_id res chain seq x y z
N MET A 1 -1.74 -28.76 4.18
CA MET A 1 -0.91 -27.83 3.36
C MET A 1 0.06 -27.17 4.31
N ASP A 2 1.35 -27.36 4.07
CA ASP A 2 2.38 -26.68 4.85
C ASP A 2 2.47 -25.23 4.36
N MET A 3 2.18 -24.30 5.27
CA MET A 3 2.20 -22.87 4.99
C MET A 3 3.29 -22.21 5.83
N THR A 4 4.15 -21.41 5.20
CA THR A 4 5.15 -20.59 5.88
C THR A 4 4.65 -19.17 6.04
N LYS A 5 4.66 -18.65 7.27
CA LYS A 5 4.36 -17.24 7.53
C LYS A 5 5.50 -16.38 6.98
N LEU A 6 5.20 -15.52 6.01
CA LEU A 6 6.18 -14.55 5.48
C LEU A 6 6.32 -13.33 6.39
N THR A 7 5.21 -12.65 6.66
CA THR A 7 5.16 -11.50 7.55
C THR A 7 3.75 -11.34 8.13
N GLY A 8 3.60 -10.40 9.06
CA GLY A 8 2.31 -9.95 9.53
C GLY A 8 1.79 -8.76 8.70
N LEU A 9 0.47 -8.66 8.50
CA LEU A 9 -0.18 -7.52 7.80
C LEU A 9 -1.24 -6.80 8.67
N TRP A 10 -1.15 -5.48 8.71
CA TRP A 10 -1.90 -4.56 9.58
C TRP A 10 -2.94 -3.83 8.71
N LYS A 11 -4.15 -3.59 9.24
CA LYS A 11 -5.19 -2.84 8.53
C LYS A 11 -4.86 -1.34 8.49
N ASN A 12 -5.00 -0.74 7.32
CA ASN A 12 -4.80 0.69 7.08
C ASN A 12 -5.91 1.23 6.18
N LYS A 13 -5.96 2.56 6.04
CA LYS A 13 -6.87 3.28 5.14
C LYS A 13 -6.06 4.07 4.12
N ASP A 14 -6.43 3.95 2.83
CA ASP A 14 -5.85 4.80 1.79
C ASP A 14 -6.51 6.19 1.78
N LYS A 15 -6.09 7.05 0.84
CA LYS A 15 -6.61 8.41 0.71
C LYS A 15 -8.10 8.46 0.35
N GLU A 16 -8.64 7.40 -0.22
CA GLU A 16 -10.03 7.27 -0.64
C GLU A 16 -10.90 6.56 0.43
N GLY A 17 -10.29 6.14 1.55
CA GLY A 17 -10.96 5.45 2.66
C GLY A 17 -11.08 3.93 2.47
N ASN A 18 -10.51 3.36 1.40
CA ASN A 18 -10.49 1.92 1.20
C ASN A 18 -9.57 1.27 2.23
N THR A 19 -9.98 0.10 2.72
CA THR A 19 -9.14 -0.70 3.61
C THR A 19 -8.08 -1.42 2.78
N PHE A 20 -6.81 -1.29 3.16
CA PHE A 20 -5.72 -2.11 2.65
C PHE A 20 -4.91 -2.72 3.79
N LEU A 21 -4.10 -3.73 3.50
CA LEU A 21 -3.22 -4.36 4.47
C LEU A 21 -1.77 -4.02 4.17
N SER A 22 -0.93 -3.81 5.18
CA SER A 22 0.50 -3.63 4.96
C SER A 22 1.36 -4.13 6.11
N GLY A 23 2.61 -4.48 5.82
CA GLY A 23 3.57 -4.94 6.81
C GLY A 23 4.98 -5.03 6.26
N ASN A 24 5.97 -5.03 7.13
CA ASN A 24 7.37 -5.13 6.72
C ASN A 24 7.73 -6.59 6.43
N LEU A 25 8.23 -6.87 5.23
CA LEU A 25 8.74 -8.19 4.88
C LEU A 25 10.15 -8.40 5.46
N ASN A 26 10.95 -7.35 5.47
CA ASN A 26 12.28 -7.28 6.07
C ASN A 26 12.60 -5.82 6.48
N ALA A 27 13.86 -5.54 6.82
CA ALA A 27 14.29 -4.21 7.26
C ALA A 27 14.17 -3.09 6.19
N ILE A 28 14.15 -3.43 4.91
CA ILE A 28 14.18 -2.48 3.79
C ILE A 28 12.95 -2.58 2.87
N THR A 29 12.03 -3.50 3.15
CA THR A 29 10.92 -3.83 2.24
C THR A 29 9.60 -3.89 2.99
N THR A 30 8.62 -3.15 2.49
CA THR A 30 7.22 -3.19 2.94
C THR A 30 6.36 -3.82 1.87
N VAL A 31 5.48 -4.73 2.27
CA VAL A 31 4.42 -5.32 1.44
C VAL A 31 3.11 -4.59 1.69
N MET A 32 2.33 -4.40 0.64
CA MET A 32 0.98 -3.84 0.69
C MET A 32 0.02 -4.76 -0.09
N VAL A 33 -1.15 -5.02 0.46
CA VAL A 33 -2.23 -5.77 -0.19
C VAL A 33 -3.43 -4.86 -0.33
N MET A 34 -3.74 -4.46 -1.56
CA MET A 34 -4.81 -3.52 -1.90
C MET A 34 -5.96 -4.27 -2.55
N PRO A 35 -7.24 -3.97 -2.23
CA PRO A 35 -8.36 -4.52 -2.97
C PRO A 35 -8.32 -4.03 -4.43
N ASN A 36 -8.73 -4.88 -5.36
CA ASN A 36 -8.94 -4.48 -6.74
C ASN A 36 -10.27 -3.72 -6.87
N THR A 37 -10.23 -2.40 -6.69
CA THR A 37 -11.42 -1.51 -6.75
C THR A 37 -12.00 -1.38 -8.16
N PHE A 38 -11.30 -1.85 -9.19
CA PHE A 38 -11.73 -1.82 -10.58
C PHE A 38 -12.15 -3.20 -11.11
N LYS A 39 -12.35 -4.18 -10.21
CA LYS A 39 -12.72 -5.54 -10.56
C LYS A 39 -14.02 -5.58 -11.38
N LYS A 40 -13.97 -6.10 -12.61
CA LYS A 40 -15.14 -6.17 -13.52
C LYS A 40 -15.82 -7.53 -13.56
N ASP A 41 -15.05 -8.61 -13.45
CA ASP A 41 -15.57 -9.97 -13.50
C ASP A 41 -14.80 -10.93 -12.56
N GLN A 42 -15.24 -12.19 -12.49
CA GLN A 42 -14.67 -13.19 -11.59
C GLN A 42 -13.28 -13.69 -12.00
N LYS A 43 -12.82 -13.41 -13.22
CA LYS A 43 -11.48 -13.81 -13.69
C LYS A 43 -10.40 -12.85 -13.22
N GLU A 44 -10.78 -11.67 -12.75
CA GLU A 44 -9.87 -10.68 -12.19
C GLU A 44 -9.58 -10.93 -10.71
N PRO A 45 -8.36 -10.64 -10.23
CA PRO A 45 -7.97 -10.88 -8.84
C PRO A 45 -8.74 -9.95 -7.90
N ASP A 46 -9.05 -10.42 -6.69
CA ASP A 46 -9.69 -9.61 -5.64
C ASP A 46 -8.71 -8.62 -4.98
N TYR A 47 -7.41 -8.95 -4.99
CA TYR A 47 -6.37 -8.14 -4.37
C TYR A 47 -5.11 -8.12 -5.21
N PHE A 48 -4.39 -7.00 -5.13
CA PHE A 48 -3.03 -6.87 -5.63
C PHE A 48 -2.05 -6.78 -4.48
N MET A 49 -0.93 -7.50 -4.59
CA MET A 49 0.21 -7.37 -3.67
C MET A 49 1.28 -6.49 -4.30
N TYR A 50 1.65 -5.42 -3.62
CA TYR A 50 2.71 -4.50 -3.99
C TYR A 50 3.86 -4.58 -3.01
N ILE A 51 5.05 -4.23 -3.48
CA ILE A 51 6.26 -4.11 -2.67
C ILE A 51 6.80 -2.70 -2.84
N LYS A 52 7.23 -2.08 -1.75
CA LYS A 52 7.92 -0.79 -1.75
C LYS A 52 9.11 -0.78 -0.79
N PRO A 53 10.08 0.14 -0.98
CA PRO A 53 11.11 0.39 0.03
C PRO A 53 10.49 0.74 1.39
N HIS A 54 11.10 0.26 2.47
CA HIS A 54 10.71 0.65 3.82
C HIS A 54 11.22 2.06 4.11
N GLU A 55 10.30 2.99 4.37
CA GLU A 55 10.64 4.33 4.82
C GLU A 55 10.95 4.29 6.33
N ALA A 56 12.24 4.26 6.67
CA ALA A 56 12.67 4.52 8.04
C ALA A 56 12.29 5.97 8.41
N LYS A 57 11.83 6.19 9.65
CA LYS A 57 11.34 7.50 10.12
C LYS A 57 12.40 8.63 10.17
N GLY A 58 13.57 8.45 9.56
CA GLY A 58 14.66 9.43 9.49
C GLY A 58 14.78 10.21 8.17
N ASP A 59 14.22 9.74 7.05
CA ASP A 59 14.47 10.33 5.72
C ASP A 59 13.24 10.96 5.07
N LYS A 60 12.50 11.79 5.81
CA LYS A 60 11.53 12.70 5.20
C LYS A 60 12.22 13.97 4.71
N LYS A 61 12.97 13.88 3.60
CA LYS A 61 13.20 15.01 2.71
C LYS A 61 12.81 14.63 1.28
N GLY A 62 11.63 15.10 0.89
CA GLY A 62 11.25 15.38 -0.49
C GLY A 62 10.98 14.17 -1.38
N ASN A 63 9.70 13.76 -1.47
CA ASN A 63 8.95 13.76 -2.73
C ASN A 63 7.51 13.29 -2.47
N GLN A 64 6.69 14.10 -1.79
CA GLN A 64 5.24 13.97 -1.90
C GLN A 64 4.82 14.76 -3.13
N GLY A 65 4.58 14.03 -4.23
CA GLY A 65 4.04 14.58 -5.47
C GLY A 65 2.73 15.32 -5.21
N GLN A 66 2.79 16.63 -5.47
CA GLN A 66 1.79 17.45 -6.16
C GLN A 66 0.32 17.09 -5.95
N GLY A 67 -0.31 17.78 -4.99
CA GLY A 67 -1.68 18.27 -5.17
C GLY A 67 -1.60 19.73 -5.56
N HIS A 68 -1.85 20.06 -6.83
CA HIS A 68 -2.13 21.44 -7.24
C HIS A 68 -3.41 21.89 -6.54
N LYS A 69 -3.29 22.77 -5.53
CA LYS A 69 -4.38 23.66 -5.13
C LYS A 69 -4.31 24.90 -6.02
N THR A 70 -5.25 25.04 -6.94
CA THR A 70 -5.67 26.36 -7.44
C THR A 70 -6.59 26.97 -6.40
N GLU A 71 -6.13 28.01 -5.71
CA GLU A 71 -6.96 28.98 -4.99
C GLU A 71 -6.45 30.37 -5.39
N ASP A 72 -7.34 31.10 -6.06
CA ASP A 72 -7.59 32.55 -5.98
C ASP A 72 -6.54 33.57 -6.47
N LEU A 73 -6.80 34.11 -7.66
CA LEU A 73 -6.68 35.53 -8.02
C LEU A 73 -7.88 35.95 -8.88
#